data_AF-A0A2M8DBI4-F1
#
_entry.id   AF-A0A2M8DBI4-F1
#
_cell.length_a   1.000
_cell.length_b   1.000
_cell.length_c   1.000
_cell.angle_alpha   90.00
_cell.angle_beta   90.00
_cell.angle_gamma   90.00
#
_symmetry.space_group_name_H-M   'P 1'
#
loop_
_entity.id
_entity.type
_entity.pdbx_description
1 polymer ?
#
loop_
_entity_poly.entity_id
_entity_poly.type
_entity_poly.pdbx_seq_one_letter_code
_entity_poly.pdbx_strand_id
1 'polypeptide(L)'
;MTIVKTEFSLALNQVATERGISSDEVIASIEAAIVAAYKKEYPEKIEDEIIAKVNKSTGEARIYFEEKDITPPGFGRIAAQTAKQVIIQKIREAEKRTVITHFKTLVGSLIKGRIIRYDGYSAHVDISKTEAVLPKEEQIRSEEYKVNEMYTFYIKDISEDKFGSSRIILSRIDSRLINELFKKEVPEVANNTVEIKKVVREPGERAKIAVFSSQGGVDPVGACV
;
A
#
# COMPACT_ATOMS: atom_id res chain seq x y z
N MET A 1 -14.38 40.15 -5.11
CA MET A 1 -15.35 39.04 -4.97
C MET A 1 -14.77 38.09 -3.93
N THR A 2 -15.31 38.10 -2.72
CA THR A 2 -14.78 37.33 -1.59
C THR A 2 -15.00 35.85 -1.89
N ILE A 3 -13.94 35.10 -2.15
CA ILE A 3 -14.03 33.65 -2.34
C ILE A 3 -14.48 33.07 -0.99
N VAL A 4 -15.76 32.74 -0.88
CA VAL A 4 -16.29 32.02 0.28
C VAL A 4 -15.59 30.67 0.29
N LYS A 5 -14.58 30.53 1.15
CA LYS A 5 -13.91 29.26 1.40
C LYS A 5 -14.92 28.35 2.07
N THR A 6 -15.61 27.55 1.28
CA THR A 6 -16.51 26.51 1.78
C THR A 6 -15.69 25.38 2.42
N GLU A 7 -16.28 24.68 3.36
CA GLU A 7 -15.79 23.40 3.90
C GLU A 7 -15.33 22.44 2.79
N PHE A 8 -16.07 22.40 1.67
CA PHE A 8 -15.72 21.60 0.50
C PHE A 8 -14.39 22.03 -0.14
N SER A 9 -14.22 23.33 -0.40
CA SER A 9 -12.99 23.85 -0.99
C SER A 9 -11.76 23.68 -0.07
N LEU A 10 -11.95 23.75 1.25
CA LEU A 10 -10.90 23.50 2.23
C LEU A 10 -10.52 22.02 2.26
N ALA A 11 -11.50 21.11 2.31
CA ALA A 11 -11.27 19.68 2.28
C ALA A 11 -10.60 19.24 0.97
N LEU A 12 -11.04 19.76 -0.17
CA LEU A 12 -10.45 19.46 -1.48
C LEU A 12 -8.99 19.92 -1.55
N ASN A 13 -8.70 21.14 -1.10
CA ASN A 13 -7.33 21.66 -1.09
C ASN A 13 -6.43 20.92 -0.09
N GLN A 14 -6.97 20.48 1.05
CA GLN A 14 -6.21 19.68 2.01
C GLN A 14 -5.82 18.33 1.41
N VAL A 15 -6.76 17.65 0.75
CA VAL A 15 -6.51 16.39 0.02
C VAL A 15 -5.46 16.58 -1.07
N ALA A 16 -5.54 17.69 -1.81
CA ALA A 16 -4.62 17.99 -2.90
C ALA A 16 -3.19 18.29 -2.38
N THR A 17 -3.07 19.11 -1.33
CA THR A 17 -1.79 19.62 -0.83
C THR A 17 -0.99 18.56 -0.07
N GLU A 18 -1.64 17.77 0.78
CA GLU A 18 -0.93 16.81 1.63
C GLU A 18 -0.37 15.61 0.86
N ARG A 19 -0.93 15.30 -0.32
CA ARG A 19 -0.75 13.99 -0.97
C ARG A 19 -0.34 14.06 -2.43
N GLY A 20 -0.07 15.25 -2.96
CA GLY A 20 0.47 15.45 -4.32
C GLY A 20 -0.51 15.08 -5.45
N ILE A 21 -1.82 15.15 -5.19
CA ILE A 21 -2.86 14.97 -6.22
C ILE A 21 -3.37 16.36 -6.60
N SER A 22 -3.55 16.64 -7.89
CA SER A 22 -4.14 17.90 -8.32
C SER A 22 -5.64 17.96 -7.94
N SER A 23 -6.12 19.13 -7.50
CA SER A 23 -7.55 19.32 -7.19
C SER A 23 -8.45 19.00 -8.39
N ASP A 24 -7.94 19.20 -9.61
CA ASP A 24 -8.61 18.91 -10.87
C ASP A 24 -8.82 17.41 -11.10
N GLU A 25 -7.82 16.57 -10.80
CA GLU A 25 -7.97 15.11 -10.90
C GLU A 25 -9.01 14.56 -9.92
N VAL A 26 -9.08 15.14 -8.72
CA VAL A 26 -10.08 14.74 -7.71
C VAL A 26 -11.48 15.10 -8.20
N ILE A 27 -11.67 16.30 -8.77
CA ILE A 27 -12.97 16.73 -9.30
C ILE A 27 -13.40 15.86 -10.48
N ALA A 28 -12.51 15.58 -11.44
CA ALA A 28 -12.81 14.71 -12.57
C ALA A 28 -13.25 13.31 -12.10
N SER A 29 -12.61 12.79 -11.04
CA SER A 29 -12.99 11.51 -10.43
C SER A 29 -14.36 11.56 -9.77
N ILE A 30 -14.69 12.67 -9.10
CA ILE A 30 -16.00 12.89 -8.49
C ILE A 30 -17.09 12.98 -9.57
N GLU A 31 -16.85 13.74 -10.64
CA GLU A 31 -17.78 13.90 -11.77
C GLU A 31 -18.09 12.54 -12.41
N ALA A 32 -17.06 11.74 -12.73
CA ALA A 32 -17.25 10.40 -13.29
C ALA A 32 -18.06 9.48 -12.36
N ALA A 33 -17.81 9.54 -11.05
CA ALA A 33 -18.54 8.75 -10.07
C ALA A 33 -20.00 9.22 -9.90
N ILE A 34 -20.27 10.52 -10.00
CA ILE A 34 -21.61 11.08 -9.96
C ILE A 34 -22.41 10.62 -11.20
N VAL A 35 -21.80 10.60 -12.39
CA VAL A 35 -22.44 10.05 -13.60
C VAL A 35 -22.79 8.58 -13.38
N ALA A 36 -21.87 7.78 -12.82
CA ALA A 36 -22.12 6.38 -12.52
C ALA A 36 -23.26 6.19 -11.50
N ALA A 37 -23.31 7.03 -10.46
CA ALA A 37 -24.37 7.03 -9.46
C ALA A 37 -25.73 7.40 -10.08
N TYR A 38 -25.76 8.40 -10.98
CA TYR A 38 -26.98 8.79 -11.70
C TYR A 38 -27.53 7.66 -12.56
N LYS A 39 -26.66 7.02 -13.36
CA LYS A 39 -27.06 5.89 -14.22
C LYS A 39 -27.62 4.71 -13.43
N LYS A 40 -27.13 4.51 -12.19
CA LYS A 40 -27.63 3.47 -11.29
C LYS A 40 -29.01 3.81 -10.71
N GLU A 41 -29.23 5.07 -10.34
CA GLU A 41 -30.48 5.51 -9.71
C GLU A 41 -31.62 5.70 -10.72
N TYR A 42 -31.30 6.07 -11.97
CA TYR A 42 -32.26 6.32 -13.04
C TYR A 42 -32.02 5.41 -14.26
N PRO A 43 -32.26 4.09 -14.14
CA PRO A 43 -32.01 3.12 -15.20
C PRO A 43 -32.96 3.27 -16.42
N GLU A 44 -34.03 4.05 -16.31
CA GLU A 44 -34.95 4.30 -17.42
C GLU A 44 -34.51 5.49 -18.30
N LYS A 45 -33.49 6.24 -17.89
CA LYS A 45 -32.92 7.39 -18.62
C LYS A 45 -31.52 7.07 -19.17
N ILE A 46 -31.32 5.82 -19.60
CA ILE A 46 -30.07 5.36 -20.21
C ILE A 46 -30.10 5.71 -21.70
N GLU A 47 -30.07 7.00 -22.02
CA GLU A 47 -29.75 7.47 -23.37
C GLU A 47 -28.64 8.54 -23.25
N ASP A 48 -27.55 8.28 -23.97
CA ASP A 48 -26.38 9.11 -24.33
C ASP A 48 -25.54 9.83 -23.23
N GLU A 49 -24.54 10.57 -23.69
CA GLU A 49 -23.37 11.08 -22.97
C GLU A 49 -23.71 12.07 -21.84
N ILE A 50 -24.10 11.54 -20.68
CA ILE A 50 -24.35 12.34 -19.48
C ILE A 50 -23.02 12.88 -18.92
N ILE A 51 -22.99 14.19 -18.64
CA ILE A 51 -21.84 14.87 -18.04
C ILE A 51 -22.25 15.43 -16.67
N ALA A 52 -21.52 15.06 -15.62
CA ALA A 52 -21.60 15.75 -14.34
C ALA A 52 -20.60 16.90 -14.31
N LYS A 53 -21.01 18.06 -13.79
CA LYS A 53 -20.11 19.17 -13.46
C LYS A 53 -20.21 19.48 -11.98
N VAL A 54 -19.06 19.58 -11.32
CA VAL A 54 -18.97 19.96 -9.90
C VAL A 54 -18.28 21.31 -9.76
N ASN A 55 -18.94 22.24 -9.07
CA ASN A 55 -18.36 23.54 -8.79
C ASN A 55 -17.28 23.40 -7.70
N LYS A 56 -16.04 23.79 -8.02
CA LYS A 56 -14.87 23.68 -7.13
C LYS A 56 -15.01 24.45 -5.81
N SER A 57 -15.75 25.55 -5.83
CA SER A 57 -15.90 26.45 -4.68
C SER A 57 -17.13 26.14 -3.85
N THR A 58 -18.22 25.65 -4.44
CA THR A 58 -19.47 25.39 -3.69
C THR A 58 -19.73 23.91 -3.44
N GLY A 59 -19.10 23.01 -4.20
CA GLY A 59 -19.41 21.58 -4.18
C GLY A 59 -20.75 21.22 -4.83
N GLU A 60 -21.42 22.20 -5.45
CA GLU A 60 -22.69 21.97 -6.15
C GLU A 60 -22.45 21.09 -7.39
N ALA A 61 -23.17 19.99 -7.46
CA ALA A 61 -23.11 19.03 -8.56
C ALA A 61 -24.36 19.16 -9.44
N ARG A 62 -24.14 19.33 -10.75
CA ARG A 62 -25.21 19.38 -11.75
C ARG A 62 -24.96 18.37 -12.85
N ILE A 63 -26.02 17.83 -13.40
CA ILE A 63 -25.99 16.83 -14.45
C ILE A 63 -26.55 17.43 -15.73
N TYR A 64 -25.80 17.27 -16.81
CA TYR A 64 -26.12 17.79 -18.11
C TYR A 64 -26.28 16.66 -19.13
N PHE A 65 -27.27 16.81 -20.00
CA PHE A 65 -27.48 16.01 -21.20
C PHE A 65 -27.66 16.97 -22.38
N GLU A 66 -26.82 16.87 -23.41
CA GLU A 66 -26.83 17.81 -24.55
C GLU A 66 -26.92 19.29 -24.09
N GLU A 67 -26.10 19.67 -23.10
CA GLU A 67 -26.05 21.00 -22.46
C GLU A 67 -27.29 21.41 -21.64
N LYS A 68 -28.35 20.58 -21.58
CA LYS A 68 -29.52 20.83 -20.74
C LYS A 68 -29.31 20.28 -19.33
N ASP A 69 -29.61 21.10 -18.32
CA ASP A 69 -29.59 20.66 -16.92
C ASP A 69 -30.78 19.72 -16.67
N ILE A 70 -30.47 18.47 -16.37
CA ILE A 70 -31.43 17.39 -16.10
C ILE A 70 -31.36 16.92 -14.65
N THR A 71 -30.77 17.73 -13.76
CA THR A 71 -30.54 17.37 -12.36
C THR A 71 -31.88 17.12 -11.64
N PRO A 72 -32.14 15.90 -11.14
CA PRO A 72 -33.37 15.62 -10.42
C PRO A 72 -33.43 16.33 -9.07
N PRO A 73 -34.63 16.69 -8.58
CA PRO A 73 -34.78 17.26 -7.26
C PRO A 73 -34.28 16.28 -6.19
N GLY A 74 -33.44 16.75 -5.26
CA GLY A 74 -32.87 15.92 -4.19
C GLY A 74 -31.61 15.13 -4.56
N PHE A 75 -31.20 15.13 -5.84
CA PHE A 75 -30.00 14.41 -6.28
C PHE A 75 -28.70 14.94 -5.63
N GLY A 76 -28.69 16.20 -5.17
CA GLY A 76 -27.55 16.79 -4.46
C GLY A 76 -27.09 15.98 -3.24
N ARG A 77 -27.99 15.28 -2.54
CA ARG A 77 -27.61 14.41 -1.42
C ARG A 77 -26.80 13.20 -1.89
N ILE A 78 -27.22 12.56 -2.98
CA ILE A 78 -26.54 11.41 -3.58
C ILE A 78 -25.18 11.85 -4.08
N ALA A 79 -25.12 12.97 -4.81
CA ALA A 79 -23.87 13.54 -5.31
C ALA A 79 -22.88 13.85 -4.17
N ALA A 80 -23.35 14.43 -3.06
CA ALA A 80 -22.51 14.71 -1.90
C ALA A 80 -21.96 13.44 -1.24
N GLN A 81 -22.77 12.38 -1.10
CA GLN A 81 -22.33 11.10 -0.53
C GLN A 81 -21.30 10.41 -1.45
N THR A 82 -21.57 10.39 -2.75
CA THR A 82 -20.65 9.84 -3.76
C THR A 82 -19.33 10.62 -3.77
N ALA A 83 -19.39 11.96 -3.77
CA ALA A 83 -18.20 12.81 -3.70
C ALA A 83 -17.36 12.50 -2.46
N LYS A 84 -17.99 12.40 -1.28
CA LYS A 84 -17.31 12.02 -0.04
C LYS A 84 -16.60 10.66 -0.18
N GLN A 85 -17.28 9.67 -0.75
CA GLN A 85 -16.70 8.33 -0.92
C GLN A 85 -15.51 8.35 -1.88
N VAL A 86 -15.61 9.05 -3.01
CA VAL A 86 -14.53 9.19 -4.00
C VAL A 86 -13.34 9.92 -3.40
N ILE A 87 -13.57 10.99 -2.65
CA ILE A 87 -12.51 11.73 -1.95
C ILE A 87 -11.77 10.78 -1.00
N ILE A 88 -12.49 10.04 -0.16
CA ILE A 88 -11.88 9.08 0.78
C ILE A 88 -11.10 7.98 0.03
N GLN A 89 -11.63 7.48 -1.09
CA GLN A 89 -10.93 6.49 -1.91
C GLN A 89 -9.64 7.06 -2.51
N LYS A 90 -9.69 8.28 -3.06
CA LYS A 90 -8.52 8.96 -3.64
C LYS A 90 -7.44 9.24 -2.60
N ILE A 91 -7.83 9.66 -1.39
CA ILE A 91 -6.90 9.80 -0.25
C ILE A 91 -6.17 8.47 -0.01
N ARG A 92 -6.91 7.37 0.12
CA ARG A 92 -6.33 6.04 0.39
C ARG A 92 -5.41 5.57 -0.74
N GLU A 93 -5.78 5.82 -1.99
CA GLU A 93 -4.94 5.51 -3.16
C GLU A 93 -3.62 6.29 -3.14
N ALA A 94 -3.67 7.58 -2.83
CA ALA A 94 -2.50 8.44 -2.72
C ALA A 94 -1.55 7.97 -1.62
N GLU A 95 -2.09 7.70 -0.43
CA GLU A 95 -1.33 7.20 0.71
C GLU A 95 -0.65 5.88 0.37
N LYS A 96 -1.41 4.94 -0.20
CA LYS A 96 -0.90 3.64 -0.62
C LYS A 96 0.24 3.78 -1.62
N ARG A 97 0.13 4.66 -2.62
CA ARG A 97 1.17 4.91 -3.63
C ARG A 97 2.48 5.41 -3.01
N THR A 98 2.40 6.39 -2.11
CA THR A 98 3.57 6.93 -1.42
C THR A 98 4.26 5.86 -0.57
N VAL A 99 3.47 5.07 0.17
CA VAL A 99 4.01 4.00 1.01
C VAL A 99 4.68 2.91 0.16
N ILE A 100 4.07 2.48 -0.93
CA ILE A 100 4.67 1.49 -1.84
C ILE A 100 5.99 2.00 -2.42
N THR A 101 6.05 3.27 -2.83
CA THR A 101 7.28 3.85 -3.38
C THR A 101 8.41 3.82 -2.35
N HIS A 102 8.11 4.08 -1.08
CA HIS A 102 9.07 3.93 0.01
C HIS A 102 9.50 2.47 0.23
N PHE A 103 8.58 1.51 0.16
CA PHE A 103 8.93 0.10 0.33
C PHE A 103 9.66 -0.51 -0.86
N LYS A 104 9.49 0.04 -2.09
CA LYS A 104 10.26 -0.37 -3.26
C LYS A 104 11.77 -0.23 -3.03
N THR A 105 12.21 0.80 -2.31
CA THR A 105 13.64 0.98 -1.96
C THR A 105 14.11 0.06 -0.83
N LEU A 106 13.18 -0.50 -0.06
CA LEU A 106 13.45 -1.40 1.07
C LEU A 106 13.28 -2.89 0.70
N VAL A 107 12.92 -3.20 -0.54
CA VAL A 107 12.87 -4.60 -0.99
C VAL A 107 14.24 -5.24 -0.80
N GLY A 108 14.24 -6.42 -0.18
CA GLY A 108 15.45 -7.14 0.18
C GLY A 108 16.03 -6.81 1.56
N SER A 109 15.32 -6.02 2.38
CA SER A 109 15.67 -5.75 3.77
C SER A 109 14.78 -6.51 4.77
N LEU A 110 15.17 -6.45 6.05
CA LEU A 110 14.38 -6.98 7.16
C LEU A 110 13.40 -5.96 7.71
N ILE A 111 12.21 -6.44 8.08
CA ILE A 111 11.22 -5.66 8.79
C ILE A 111 10.62 -6.44 9.94
N LYS A 112 10.45 -5.79 11.09
CA LYS A 112 9.64 -6.32 12.18
C LYS A 112 8.20 -5.92 11.96
N GLY A 113 7.29 -6.87 12.13
CA GLY A 113 5.86 -6.63 11.97
C GLY A 113 5.04 -7.46 12.95
N ARG A 114 3.83 -6.97 13.25
CA ARG A 114 2.87 -7.66 14.11
C ARG A 114 1.81 -8.36 13.26
N ILE A 115 1.50 -9.61 13.55
CA ILE A 115 0.41 -10.29 12.85
C ILE A 115 -0.93 -9.74 13.33
N ILE A 116 -1.71 -9.14 12.45
CA ILE A 116 -3.05 -8.60 12.75
C ILE A 116 -4.11 -9.67 12.54
N ARG A 117 -3.95 -10.47 11.49
CA ARG A 117 -4.91 -11.49 11.09
C ARG A 117 -4.19 -12.70 10.53
N TYR A 118 -4.70 -13.88 10.84
CA TYR A 118 -4.22 -15.13 10.27
C TYR A 118 -5.42 -15.98 9.87
N ASP A 119 -5.57 -16.22 8.57
CA ASP A 119 -6.72 -16.94 8.01
C ASP A 119 -6.41 -18.44 7.76
N GLY A 120 -5.29 -18.96 8.31
CA GLY A 120 -4.81 -20.33 8.09
C GLY A 120 -4.10 -20.56 6.75
N TYR A 121 -4.26 -19.64 5.80
CA TYR A 121 -3.53 -19.63 4.53
C TYR A 121 -2.51 -18.50 4.48
N SER A 122 -2.95 -17.26 4.63
CA SER A 122 -2.09 -16.07 4.65
C SER A 122 -2.13 -15.38 6.01
N ALA A 123 -0.98 -14.86 6.44
CA ALA A 123 -0.90 -13.94 7.57
C ALA A 123 -0.86 -12.50 7.06
N HIS A 124 -1.69 -11.64 7.64
CA HIS A 124 -1.66 -10.20 7.42
C HIS A 124 -0.87 -9.56 8.55
N VAL A 125 0.16 -8.81 8.16
CA VAL A 125 1.17 -8.27 9.07
C VAL A 125 1.14 -6.76 9.00
N ASP A 126 1.00 -6.12 10.16
CA ASP A 126 1.22 -4.70 10.34
C ASP A 126 2.72 -4.41 10.30
N ILE A 127 3.15 -3.60 9.33
CA ILE A 127 4.52 -3.09 9.23
C ILE A 127 4.57 -1.57 9.51
N SER A 128 3.78 -1.13 10.49
CA SER A 128 3.61 0.25 10.98
C SER A 128 2.88 1.20 10.04
N LYS A 129 3.32 1.30 8.78
CA LYS A 129 2.73 2.26 7.81
C LYS A 129 1.66 1.65 6.91
N THR A 130 1.67 0.33 6.76
CA THR A 130 0.75 -0.39 5.88
C THR A 130 0.69 -1.86 6.28
N GLU A 131 -0.22 -2.59 5.65
CA GLU A 131 -0.36 -4.02 5.80
C GLU A 131 0.44 -4.74 4.71
N ALA A 132 1.18 -5.76 5.13
CA ALA A 132 1.87 -6.68 4.25
C ALA A 132 1.30 -8.09 4.41
N VAL A 133 1.54 -8.94 3.42
CA VAL A 133 1.01 -10.30 3.40
C VAL A 133 2.18 -11.28 3.44
N LEU A 134 2.08 -12.25 4.35
CA LEU A 134 2.91 -13.42 4.40
C LEU A 134 2.11 -14.61 3.83
N PRO A 135 2.30 -14.96 2.55
CA PRO A 135 1.56 -16.04 1.91
C PRO A 135 2.03 -17.41 2.43
N LYS A 136 1.20 -18.45 2.27
CA LYS A 136 1.46 -19.80 2.80
C LYS A 136 2.77 -20.40 2.32
N GLU A 137 3.14 -20.09 1.09
CA GLU A 137 4.33 -20.58 0.42
C GLU A 137 5.61 -19.98 0.99
N GLU A 138 5.51 -18.84 1.70
CA GLU A 138 6.63 -18.13 2.30
C GLU A 138 6.68 -18.26 3.84
N GLN A 139 5.77 -19.06 4.41
CA GLN A 139 5.66 -19.39 5.83
C GLN A 139 6.49 -20.61 6.21
N ILE A 140 7.18 -20.55 7.34
CA ILE A 140 7.88 -21.73 7.88
C ILE A 140 6.82 -22.68 8.45
N ARG A 141 6.80 -23.93 7.96
CA ARG A 141 5.79 -24.93 8.33
C ARG A 141 5.80 -25.31 9.81
N SER A 142 6.97 -25.26 10.44
CA SER A 142 7.14 -25.56 11.87
C SER A 142 6.85 -24.36 12.78
N GLU A 143 6.67 -23.15 12.24
CA GLU A 143 6.32 -21.97 13.02
C GLU A 143 4.79 -21.84 13.12
N GLU A 144 4.31 -21.60 14.34
CA GLU A 144 2.92 -21.24 14.58
C GLU A 144 2.79 -19.71 14.60
N TYR A 145 2.09 -19.14 13.61
CA TYR A 145 1.85 -17.71 13.50
C TYR A 145 0.62 -17.29 14.30
N LYS A 146 0.83 -16.55 15.39
CA LYS A 146 -0.25 -16.09 16.28
C LYS A 146 -0.57 -14.62 16.06
N VAL A 147 -1.85 -14.29 16.18
CA VAL A 147 -2.32 -12.89 16.13
C VAL A 147 -1.74 -12.12 17.30
N ASN A 148 -1.40 -10.86 17.06
CA ASN A 148 -0.72 -9.92 17.96
C ASN A 148 0.74 -10.22 18.31
N GLU A 149 1.30 -11.32 17.81
CA GLU A 149 2.73 -11.59 17.96
C GLU A 149 3.57 -10.86 16.92
N MET A 150 4.80 -10.52 17.32
CA MET A 150 5.77 -9.85 16.46
C MET A 150 6.78 -10.85 15.92
N TYR A 151 7.04 -10.78 14.62
CA TYR A 151 8.08 -11.55 13.98
C TYR A 151 8.94 -10.64 13.10
N THR A 152 10.13 -11.13 12.77
CA THR A 152 11.01 -10.49 11.79
C THR A 152 10.84 -11.19 10.45
N PHE A 153 10.57 -10.39 9.42
CA PHE A 153 10.28 -10.84 8.06
C PHE A 153 11.31 -10.27 7.09
N TYR A 154 11.52 -10.99 5.99
CA TYR A 154 12.23 -10.49 4.82
C TYR A 154 11.22 -9.87 3.85
N ILE A 155 11.47 -8.64 3.39
CA ILE A 155 10.66 -8.04 2.33
C ILE A 155 11.10 -8.66 1.01
N LYS A 156 10.33 -9.64 0.52
CA LYS A 156 10.69 -10.43 -0.67
C LYS A 156 10.46 -9.65 -1.95
N ASP A 157 9.25 -9.15 -2.13
CA ASP A 157 8.84 -8.45 -3.33
C ASP A 157 7.56 -7.62 -3.09
N ILE A 158 7.20 -6.79 -4.07
CA ILE A 158 5.94 -6.06 -4.11
C ILE A 158 5.19 -6.53 -5.35
N SER A 159 4.13 -7.32 -5.14
CA SER A 159 3.28 -7.81 -6.22
C SER A 159 2.16 -6.81 -6.51
N GLU A 160 1.84 -6.61 -7.79
CA GLU A 160 0.75 -5.76 -8.25
C GLU A 160 -0.37 -6.64 -8.81
N ASP A 161 -1.57 -6.56 -8.22
CA ASP A 161 -2.74 -7.23 -8.77
C ASP A 161 -3.18 -6.57 -10.09
N LYS A 162 -3.95 -7.31 -10.91
CA LYS A 162 -4.59 -6.82 -12.15
C LYS A 162 -5.45 -5.56 -11.95
N PHE A 163 -5.90 -5.30 -10.73
CA PHE A 163 -6.69 -4.12 -10.35
C PHE A 163 -5.83 -2.95 -9.82
N GLY A 164 -4.51 -2.96 -10.07
CA GLY A 164 -3.58 -1.90 -9.64
C GLY A 164 -3.33 -1.87 -8.13
N SER A 165 -3.80 -2.89 -7.39
CA SER A 165 -3.55 -3.01 -5.97
C SER A 165 -2.21 -3.70 -5.73
N SER A 166 -1.20 -2.92 -5.34
CA SER A 166 0.06 -3.52 -4.89
C SER A 166 -0.07 -4.05 -3.46
N ARG A 167 0.56 -5.20 -3.20
CA ARG A 167 0.72 -5.80 -1.87
C ARG A 167 2.18 -6.10 -1.63
N ILE A 168 2.66 -5.81 -0.42
CA ILE A 168 4.01 -6.14 -0.01
C ILE A 168 4.02 -7.61 0.42
N ILE A 169 4.88 -8.40 -0.22
CA ILE A 169 5.04 -9.82 0.07
C ILE A 169 6.21 -9.99 1.03
N LEU A 170 5.90 -10.56 2.19
CA LEU A 170 6.87 -10.94 3.20
C LEU A 170 7.29 -12.39 3.05
N SER A 171 8.47 -12.72 3.54
CA SER A 171 8.95 -14.09 3.62
C SER A 171 9.65 -14.41 4.93
N ARG A 172 9.41 -15.62 5.42
CA ARG A 172 10.17 -16.27 6.49
C ARG A 172 11.05 -17.42 5.97
N ILE A 173 10.73 -17.97 4.80
CA ILE A 173 11.44 -19.07 4.15
C ILE A 173 12.71 -18.62 3.44
N ASP A 174 12.71 -17.45 2.79
CA ASP A 174 13.81 -17.01 1.93
C ASP A 174 15.17 -17.09 2.63
N SER A 175 16.18 -17.62 1.94
CA SER A 175 17.54 -17.76 2.50
C SER A 175 18.20 -16.39 2.74
N ARG A 176 17.80 -15.36 2.00
CA ARG A 176 18.30 -13.98 2.18
C ARG A 176 17.89 -13.37 3.52
N LEU A 177 16.83 -13.89 4.16
CA LEU A 177 16.49 -13.55 5.54
C LEU A 177 17.69 -13.75 6.47
N ILE A 178 18.39 -14.88 6.34
CA ILE A 178 19.57 -15.20 7.16
C ILE A 178 20.70 -14.22 6.87
N ASN A 179 20.97 -13.92 5.60
CA ASN A 179 22.02 -12.96 5.24
C ASN A 179 21.82 -11.61 5.93
N GLU A 180 20.60 -11.09 5.87
CA GLU A 180 20.28 -9.79 6.48
C GLU A 180 20.24 -9.86 8.01
N LEU A 181 19.89 -11.01 8.61
CA LEU A 181 19.97 -11.20 10.05
C LEU A 181 21.42 -11.18 10.53
N PHE A 182 22.32 -11.89 9.84
CA PHE A 182 23.75 -11.87 10.15
C PHE A 182 24.37 -10.50 9.95
N LYS A 183 24.04 -9.78 8.87
CA LYS A 183 24.47 -8.38 8.68
C LYS A 183 24.03 -7.47 9.83
N LYS A 184 22.88 -7.75 10.44
CA LYS A 184 22.37 -6.95 11.56
C LYS A 184 23.03 -7.30 12.88
N GLU A 185 23.31 -8.58 13.12
CA GLU A 185 23.81 -9.07 14.41
C GLU A 185 25.35 -9.07 14.49
N VAL A 186 26.04 -9.30 13.37
CA VAL A 186 27.50 -9.46 13.30
C VAL A 186 28.13 -8.21 12.66
N PRO A 187 28.86 -7.36 13.42
CA PRO A 187 29.48 -6.14 12.92
C PRO A 187 30.48 -6.37 11.77
N GLU A 188 31.21 -7.48 11.81
CA GLU A 188 32.19 -7.85 10.79
C GLU A 188 31.53 -8.13 9.44
N VAL A 189 30.32 -8.69 9.45
CA VAL A 189 29.51 -8.89 8.24
C VAL A 189 28.91 -7.58 7.76
N ALA A 190 28.47 -6.71 8.68
CA ALA A 190 27.95 -5.38 8.36
C ALA A 190 29.00 -4.49 7.65
N ASN A 191 30.25 -4.56 8.12
CA ASN A 191 31.37 -3.79 7.58
C ASN A 191 32.03 -4.43 6.35
N ASN A 192 31.50 -5.56 5.87
CA ASN A 192 32.07 -6.37 4.78
C ASN A 192 33.49 -6.88 5.04
N THR A 193 33.90 -6.97 6.32
CA THR A 193 35.15 -7.64 6.71
C THR A 193 35.00 -9.16 6.55
N VAL A 194 33.82 -9.68 6.88
CA VAL A 194 33.42 -11.08 6.65
C VAL A 194 32.29 -11.10 5.62
N GLU A 195 32.48 -11.84 4.54
CA GLU A 195 31.52 -11.98 3.45
C GLU A 195 30.82 -13.33 3.53
N ILE A 196 29.48 -13.32 3.46
CA ILE A 196 28.68 -14.55 3.34
C ILE A 196 28.67 -14.97 1.87
N LYS A 197 29.40 -16.03 1.54
CA LYS A 197 29.53 -16.55 0.17
C LYS A 197 28.31 -17.34 -0.27
N LYS A 198 27.72 -18.13 0.62
CA LYS A 198 26.57 -18.98 0.30
C LYS A 198 25.78 -19.33 1.54
N VAL A 199 24.46 -19.34 1.40
CA VAL A 199 23.54 -19.89 2.41
C VAL A 199 22.71 -20.99 1.77
N VAL A 200 22.66 -22.12 2.46
CA VAL A 200 21.75 -23.23 2.16
C VAL A 200 20.89 -23.43 3.39
N ARG A 201 19.58 -23.37 3.21
CA ARG A 201 18.61 -23.35 4.32
C ARG A 201 17.50 -24.34 4.07
N GLU A 202 17.19 -25.13 5.10
CA GLU A 202 15.94 -25.84 5.29
C GLU A 202 15.13 -25.03 6.34
N PRO A 203 14.16 -24.22 5.90
CA PRO A 203 13.52 -23.23 6.77
C PRO A 203 12.80 -23.89 7.95
N GLY A 204 13.14 -23.45 9.16
CA GLY A 204 12.58 -23.99 10.41
C GLY A 204 13.30 -25.22 10.95
N GLU A 205 14.34 -25.73 10.27
CA GLU A 205 15.10 -26.90 10.71
C GLU A 205 16.60 -26.59 10.84
N ARG A 206 17.29 -26.30 9.72
CA ARG A 206 18.74 -26.09 9.71
C ARG A 206 19.18 -25.12 8.62
N ALA A 207 20.32 -24.49 8.84
CA ALA A 207 21.00 -23.68 7.83
C ALA A 207 22.52 -23.99 7.84
N LYS A 208 23.11 -24.01 6.66
CA LYS A 208 24.56 -24.02 6.46
C LYS A 208 24.97 -22.73 5.76
N ILE A 209 25.97 -22.07 6.32
CA ILE A 209 26.44 -20.76 5.87
C ILE A 209 27.93 -20.88 5.62
N ALA A 210 28.37 -20.45 4.43
CA ALA A 210 29.77 -20.34 4.07
C ALA A 210 30.19 -18.87 4.19
N VAL A 211 31.19 -18.61 5.04
CA VAL A 211 31.73 -17.27 5.32
C VAL A 211 33.20 -17.21 4.94
N PHE A 212 33.66 -16.04 4.53
CA PHE A 212 35.05 -15.79 4.12
C PHE A 212 35.50 -14.40 4.56
N SER A 213 36.75 -14.24 4.97
CA SER A 213 37.36 -12.93 5.17
C SER A 213 38.67 -12.84 4.38
N SER A 214 38.90 -11.67 3.77
CA SER A 214 40.19 -11.36 3.13
C SER A 214 41.14 -10.61 4.06
N GLN A 215 40.71 -10.22 5.26
CA GLN A 215 41.55 -9.50 6.22
C GLN A 215 42.35 -10.48 7.07
N GLY A 216 43.67 -10.30 7.07
CA GLY A 216 44.56 -11.08 7.94
C GLY A 216 44.25 -10.82 9.41
N GLY A 217 44.16 -11.89 10.21
CA GLY A 217 43.87 -11.81 11.64
C GLY A 217 42.38 -11.84 12.01
N VAL A 218 41.48 -11.93 11.03
CA VAL A 218 40.04 -12.11 11.28
C VAL A 218 39.65 -13.55 10.97
N ASP A 219 39.15 -14.27 11.98
CA ASP A 219 38.52 -15.58 11.77
C ASP A 219 37.04 -15.38 11.39
N PRO A 220 36.63 -15.68 10.15
CA PRO A 220 35.25 -15.45 9.70
C PRO A 220 34.24 -16.34 10.40
N VAL A 221 34.62 -17.56 10.83
CA VAL A 221 33.71 -18.43 11.57
C VAL A 221 33.60 -17.94 13.00
N GLY A 222 34.73 -17.65 13.65
CA GLY A 222 34.76 -17.09 15.01
C GLY A 222 33.99 -15.77 15.16
N ALA A 223 33.99 -14.92 14.14
CA ALA A 223 33.20 -13.68 14.16
C ALA A 223 31.68 -13.92 14.08
N CYS A 224 31.23 -15.07 13.58
CA CYS A 224 29.82 -15.38 13.35
C CYS A 224 29.19 -16.29 14.43
N VAL A 225 29.96 -16.67 15.46
CA VAL A 225 29.56 -17.57 16.57
C VAL A 225 29.39 -16.77 17.85
#